data_AF-A0A7U9XP58-F1
#
_entry.id   AF-A0A7U9XP58-F1
#
_cell.length_a   1.000
_cell.length_b   1.000
_cell.length_c   1.000
_cell.angle_alpha   90.00
_cell.angle_beta   90.00
_cell.angle_gamma   90.00
#
_symmetry.space_group_name_H-M   'P 1'
#
loop_
_entity.id
_entity.type
_entity.pdbx_description
1 polymer ?
#
loop_
_entity_poly.entity_id
_entity_poly.type
_entity_poly.pdbx_seq_one_letter_code
_entity_poly.pdbx_strand_id
1 'polypeptide(L)' 'MTEMTGVVRKVRLMLSQHIGAPAVPVVREGDLVEKGQMIAEPAQGLSVAIHASVSGRVVEVTEKYVIIYNSSE' A
#
# COMPACT_ATOMS: atom_id res chain seq x y z
N MET A 1 -12.52 -29.14 -10.15
CA MET A 1 -12.42 -27.68 -10.01
C MET A 1 -11.15 -27.41 -9.26
N THR A 2 -10.09 -26.97 -9.94
CA THR A 2 -8.81 -26.70 -9.29
C THR A 2 -8.97 -25.38 -8.53
N GLU A 3 -8.94 -25.43 -7.20
CA GLU A 3 -8.86 -24.21 -6.40
C GLU A 3 -7.51 -23.55 -6.68
N MET A 4 -7.55 -22.43 -7.39
CA MET A 4 -6.39 -21.55 -7.57
C MET A 4 -6.25 -20.69 -6.31
N THR A 5 -5.69 -21.25 -5.24
CA THR A 5 -5.32 -20.48 -4.04
C THR A 5 -3.99 -19.76 -4.27
N GLY A 6 -3.99 -18.82 -5.20
CA GLY A 6 -2.84 -17.93 -5.41
C GLY A 6 -2.73 -16.97 -4.23
N VAL A 7 -1.95 -17.32 -3.19
CA VAL A 7 -1.71 -16.42 -2.07
C VAL A 7 -0.76 -15.30 -2.51
N VAL A 8 -1.27 -14.08 -2.58
CA VAL A 8 -0.45 -12.88 -2.80
C VAL A 8 0.36 -12.59 -1.54
N ARG A 9 1.65 -12.93 -1.55
CA ARG A 9 2.53 -12.75 -0.38
C ARG A 9 3.04 -11.32 -0.21
N LYS A 10 3.21 -10.57 -1.30
CA LYS A 10 3.80 -9.23 -1.32
C LYS A 10 3.07 -8.34 -2.31
N VAL A 11 2.75 -7.12 -1.90
CA VAL A 11 2.23 -6.07 -2.80
C VAL A 11 3.15 -4.86 -2.76
N ARG A 12 3.23 -4.15 -3.89
CA ARG A 12 3.89 -2.85 -4.00
C ARG A 12 2.86 -1.83 -4.50
N LEU A 13 2.58 -0.83 -3.68
CA LEU A 13 1.62 0.23 -3.96
C LEU A 13 2.41 1.48 -4.37
N MET A 14 2.24 1.91 -5.62
CA MET A 14 2.88 3.13 -6.13
C MET A 14 2.18 4.36 -5.56
N LEU A 15 2.94 5.40 -5.25
CA LEU A 15 2.40 6.66 -4.71
C LEU A 15 1.93 7.63 -5.80
N SER A 16 2.21 7.31 -7.07
CA SER A 16 1.86 8.10 -8.24
C SER A 16 1.04 7.28 -9.25
N GLN A 17 -0.12 6.77 -8.83
CA GLN A 17 -1.03 6.01 -9.71
C GLN A 17 -2.07 6.87 -10.45
N HIS A 18 -2.21 8.13 -10.06
CA HIS A 18 -3.17 9.08 -10.61
C HIS A 18 -2.46 10.29 -11.26
N ILE A 19 -3.21 11.15 -11.95
CA ILE A 19 -2.69 12.32 -12.67
C ILE A 19 -2.13 13.44 -11.76
N GLY A 20 -2.55 13.46 -10.50
CA GLY A 20 -2.12 14.44 -9.50
C GLY A 20 -0.71 14.22 -8.93
N ALA A 21 -0.25 15.14 -8.09
CA ALA A 21 1.03 15.04 -7.37
C ALA A 21 1.08 13.76 -6.49
N PRO A 22 2.21 13.04 -6.41
CA PRO A 22 2.30 11.78 -5.67
C PRO A 22 1.81 11.89 -4.22
N ALA A 23 1.08 10.87 -3.76
CA ALA A 23 0.61 10.78 -2.38
C ALA A 23 1.79 10.67 -1.40
N VAL A 24 1.65 11.26 -0.21
CA VAL A 24 2.70 11.28 0.81
C VAL A 24 2.48 10.12 1.79
N PRO A 25 3.45 9.21 1.99
CA PRO A 25 3.29 8.11 2.93
C PRO A 25 3.01 8.58 4.35
N VAL A 26 2.02 7.97 5.01
CA VAL A 26 1.69 8.22 6.43
C VAL A 26 2.05 7.04 7.33
N VAL A 27 2.56 5.95 6.74
CA VAL A 27 3.07 4.76 7.44
C VAL A 27 4.59 4.69 7.35
N ARG A 28 5.20 3.91 8.23
CA ARG A 28 6.65 3.63 8.24
C ARG A 28 6.92 2.12 8.15
N GLU A 29 8.16 1.77 7.82
CA GLU A 29 8.60 0.37 7.88
C GLU A 29 8.36 -0.23 9.27
N GLY A 30 7.82 -1.44 9.30
CA GLY A 30 7.47 -2.16 10.50
C GLY A 30 6.00 -2.05 10.92
N ASP A 31 5.27 -1.03 10.44
CA ASP A 31 3.85 -0.82 10.78
C ASP A 31 2.99 -2.01 10.34
N LEU A 32 1.97 -2.32 11.15
CA LEU A 32 0.88 -3.18 10.75
C LEU A 32 -0.23 -2.34 10.13
N VAL A 33 -0.77 -2.82 9.02
CA VAL A 33 -1.86 -2.16 8.31
C VAL A 33 -2.99 -3.14 8.03
N GLU A 34 -4.22 -2.66 8.09
CA GLU A 34 -5.40 -3.41 7.65
C GLU A 34 -5.74 -3.12 6.19
N LYS A 35 -6.36 -4.08 5.50
CA LYS A 35 -6.91 -3.86 4.16
C LYS A 35 -7.88 -2.68 4.19
N GLY A 36 -7.66 -1.72 3.30
CA GLY A 36 -8.45 -0.49 3.21
C GLY A 36 -7.96 0.63 4.11
N GLN A 37 -6.96 0.40 4.97
CA GLN A 37 -6.33 1.47 5.74
C GLN A 37 -5.59 2.44 4.83
N MET A 38 -5.72 3.75 5.07
CA MET A 38 -4.95 4.77 4.35
C MET A 38 -3.47 4.64 4.71
N ILE A 39 -2.62 4.52 3.70
CA ILE A 39 -1.16 4.40 3.85
C ILE A 39 -0.38 5.57 3.25
N ALA A 40 -1.05 6.38 2.42
CA ALA A 40 -0.52 7.66 1.95
C ALA A 40 -1.66 8.67 1.81
N GLU A 41 -1.44 9.88 2.31
CA GLU A 41 -2.37 11.00 2.22
C GLU A 41 -2.20 11.77 0.90
N PRO A 42 -3.24 12.46 0.40
CA PRO A 42 -3.09 13.31 -0.78
C PRO A 42 -2.06 14.43 -0.52
N ALA A 43 -1.16 14.66 -1.48
CA ALA A 43 -0.31 15.84 -1.46
C ALA A 43 -1.12 17.12 -1.68
N GLN A 44 -0.48 18.28 -1.47
CA GLN A 44 -1.10 19.58 -1.73
C GLN A 44 -1.51 19.72 -3.20
N GLY A 45 -2.73 20.22 -3.44
CA GLY A 45 -3.28 20.41 -4.78
C GLY A 45 -4.06 19.19 -5.28
N LEU A 46 -3.97 18.88 -6.56
CA LEU A 46 -4.61 17.71 -7.15
C LEU A 46 -3.83 16.45 -6.74
N SER A 47 -4.40 15.62 -5.87
CA SER A 47 -3.84 14.35 -5.42
C SER A 47 -4.95 13.45 -4.83
N VAL A 48 -4.70 12.16 -4.64
CA VAL A 48 -5.66 11.21 -4.07
C VAL A 48 -4.96 10.28 -3.07
N ALA A 49 -5.65 9.91 -2.00
CA ALA A 49 -5.13 9.00 -0.98
C ALA A 49 -4.92 7.57 -1.54
N ILE A 50 -3.88 6.90 -1.04
CA ILE A 50 -3.60 5.49 -1.36
C ILE A 50 -3.89 4.64 -0.11
N HIS A 51 -4.57 3.52 -0.32
CA HIS A 51 -4.98 2.61 0.74
C HIS A 51 -4.33 1.24 0.56
N ALA A 52 -4.10 0.53 1.67
CA ALA A 52 -3.55 -0.81 1.66
C ALA A 52 -4.50 -1.79 0.94
N SER A 53 -4.00 -2.49 -0.07
CA SER A 53 -4.79 -3.50 -0.81
C SER A 53 -4.93 -4.82 -0.04
N VAL A 54 -4.08 -5.04 0.97
CA VAL A 54 -4.05 -6.23 1.83
C VAL A 54 -3.74 -5.82 3.27
N SER A 55 -4.20 -6.62 4.24
CA SER A 55 -3.69 -6.53 5.61
C SER A 55 -2.29 -7.14 5.67
N GLY A 56 -1.40 -6.53 6.44
CA GLY A 56 0.00 -6.94 6.40
C GLY A 56 0.94 -6.10 7.23
N ARG A 57 2.23 -6.38 7.04
CA ARG A 57 3.32 -5.57 7.58
C ARG A 57 3.96 -4.74 6.47
N VAL A 58 4.10 -3.45 6.71
CA VAL A 58 4.89 -2.55 5.86
C VAL A 58 6.36 -2.91 6.02
N VAL A 59 7.06 -3.16 4.91
CA VAL A 59 8.47 -3.57 4.92
C VAL A 59 9.39 -2.65 4.15
N GLU A 60 8.84 -1.74 3.35
CA GLU A 60 9.61 -0.74 2.63
C GLU A 60 8.73 0.48 2.39
N VAL A 61 9.25 1.67 2.67
CA VAL A 61 8.61 2.95 2.35
C VAL A 61 9.61 3.85 1.64
N THR A 62 9.26 4.30 0.45
CA THR A 62 10.08 5.22 -0.36
C THR A 62 9.23 6.40 -0.83
N GLU A 63 9.84 7.39 -1.48
CA GLU A 63 9.13 8.47 -2.15
C GLU A 63 8.28 7.99 -3.34
N LYS A 64 8.43 6.74 -3.79
CA LYS A 64 7.77 6.22 -5.00
C LYS A 64 6.73 5.15 -4.71
N TYR A 65 6.95 4.35 -3.67
CA TYR A 65 6.09 3.20 -3.36
C TYR A 65 6.19 2.77 -1.89
N VAL A 66 5.19 2.00 -1.48
CA VAL A 66 5.13 1.26 -0.21
C VAL A 66 5.02 -0.24 -0.51
N ILE A 67 5.75 -1.07 0.21
CA ILE A 67 5.67 -2.54 0.14
C ILE A 67 5.01 -3.09 1.40
N ILE A 68 4.01 -3.96 1.20
CA ILE A 68 3.35 -4.70 2.28
C ILE A 68 3.53 -6.20 2.04
N TYR A 69 4.02 -6.92 3.04
CA TYR A 69 3.90 -8.38 3.10
C TYR A 69 2.57 -8.75 3.74
N ASN A 70 1.79 -9.59 3.05
CA ASN A 70 0.50 -10.04 3.52
C ASN A 70 0.68 -10.91 4.77
N SER A 71 -0.13 -10.64 5.82
CA SER A 71 -0.11 -11.38 7.08
C SER A 71 -0.94 -12.68 7.04
N SER A 72 -1.40 -13.13 5.87
CA SER A 72 -2.25 -14.31 5.77
C SER A 72 -1.58 -15.55 6.39
N GLU A 73 -2.26 -16.08 7.41
CA GLU A 73 -2.08 -17.42 7.98
C GLU A 73 -1.97 -18.49 6.88
#